data_AF-A0A1Q4YPP0-F1
#
_entry.id   AF-A0A1Q4YPP0-F1
#
_cell.length_a   1.000
_cell.length_b   1.000
_cell.length_c   1.000
_cell.angle_alpha   90.00
_cell.angle_beta   90.00
_cell.angle_gamma   90.00
#
_symmetry.space_group_name_H-M   'P 1'
#
loop_
_entity.id
_entity.type
_entity.pdbx_description
1 polymer ?
#
loop_
_entity_poly.entity_id
_entity_poly.type
_entity_poly.pdbx_seq_one_letter_code
_entity_poly.pdbx_strand_id
1 'polypeptide(L)'
;MGQQEKVATSLAGTVGEHISASLAAVDAELARRYPGDPGTRQPVHTVYVPGDVFAADTIRSWGDRALEALDAHAPDAASFAAALGIPEELAGPVHDRVRAKLEREPVEDLRIDFEDGYGPRSDDEEDEAAARAALLVSQAYGDGTSAPYMGIRMKCMEAAVRDRGIRTTDVFLTGLMRAGGLPDGLVLTLPKVTYPEQVTAFVQLLEAFEKAHGLDAGRIGFEIQIETSQSILAADGTAAVARMIDAARGRATGLHYGTFDYSACVGVSPAYQAGDHPAADHAKAVMQVAAAGTGVRVCDGSTNVLPVGPTSQVHEAWRLHYGLTRRALARAYYQGWDMHPGHLPTRYAAVYTFYREGLEQAAGRLAAYVAKAGGDVMDEPATAKALSGYLLRGIDCGALDTAEVARLTGLTRADLDAFASPRRGGLTVTAP
;
A
#
# COMPACT_ATOMS: atom_id res chain seq x y z
N MET A 1 -7.96 57.90 -14.14
CA MET A 1 -8.47 57.19 -12.94
C MET A 1 -9.82 56.59 -13.31
N GLY A 2 -9.85 55.33 -13.76
CA GLY A 2 -11.10 54.63 -14.02
C GLY A 2 -11.75 54.24 -12.70
N GLN A 3 -12.98 54.69 -12.47
CA GLN A 3 -13.82 54.19 -11.39
C GLN A 3 -14.05 52.69 -11.65
N GLN A 4 -13.51 51.83 -10.79
CA GLN A 4 -13.95 50.44 -10.75
C GLN A 4 -15.43 50.45 -10.40
N GLU A 5 -16.28 50.05 -11.35
CA GLU A 5 -17.69 49.77 -11.08
C GLU A 5 -17.76 48.75 -9.93
N LYS A 6 -18.40 49.13 -8.83
CA LYS A 6 -18.73 48.18 -7.76
C LYS A 6 -19.78 47.22 -8.33
N VAL A 7 -19.36 45.99 -8.59
CA VAL A 7 -20.25 44.89 -8.97
C VAL A 7 -21.33 44.76 -7.90
N ALA A 8 -22.60 44.94 -8.29
CA ALA A 8 -23.72 44.82 -7.36
C ALA A 8 -24.03 43.36 -7.07
N THR A 9 -24.31 43.04 -5.80
CA THR A 9 -24.80 41.73 -5.37
C THR A 9 -26.22 41.85 -4.80
N SER A 10 -27.03 40.81 -5.00
CA SER A 10 -28.45 40.77 -4.57
C SER A 10 -28.67 40.12 -3.20
N LEU A 11 -27.65 39.46 -2.65
CA LEU A 11 -27.72 38.75 -1.37
C LEU A 11 -27.20 39.64 -0.23
N ALA A 12 -27.94 39.66 0.89
CA ALA A 12 -27.44 40.25 2.12
C ALA A 12 -26.30 39.41 2.70
N GLY A 13 -25.30 40.06 3.31
CA GLY A 13 -24.16 39.37 3.94
C GLY A 13 -24.55 38.33 4.99
N THR A 14 -25.68 38.55 5.68
CA THR A 14 -26.24 37.63 6.68
C THR A 14 -26.63 36.27 6.11
N VAL A 15 -26.96 36.19 4.81
CA VAL A 15 -27.25 34.90 4.15
C VAL A 15 -25.98 34.05 4.06
N GLY A 16 -24.85 34.68 3.71
CA GLY A 16 -23.55 34.01 3.65
C GLY A 16 -23.12 33.51 5.04
N GLU A 17 -23.22 34.35 6.07
CA GLU A 17 -22.89 33.98 7.45
C GLU A 17 -23.74 32.79 7.94
N HIS A 18 -25.04 32.78 7.65
CA HIS A 18 -25.92 31.68 8.02
C HIS A 18 -25.54 30.36 7.35
N ILE A 19 -25.21 30.39 6.05
CA ILE A 19 -24.76 29.21 5.32
C ILE A 19 -23.41 28.71 5.86
N SER A 20 -22.46 29.61 6.13
CA SER A 20 -21.17 29.23 6.73
C SER A 20 -21.35 28.59 8.11
N ALA A 21 -22.25 29.13 8.95
CA ALA A 21 -22.52 28.56 10.26
C ALA A 21 -23.19 27.17 10.17
N SER A 22 -24.08 26.95 9.19
CA SER A 22 -24.77 25.66 9.03
C SER A 22 -23.85 24.55 8.52
N LEU A 23 -22.78 24.90 7.78
CA LEU A 23 -21.81 23.95 7.23
C LEU A 23 -20.59 23.70 8.12
N ALA A 24 -20.34 24.51 9.15
CA ALA A 24 -19.13 24.38 9.98
C ALA A 24 -18.92 22.98 10.60
N ALA A 25 -20.00 22.32 11.06
CA ALA A 25 -19.91 20.95 11.58
C ALA A 25 -19.64 19.91 10.48
N VAL A 26 -20.16 20.13 9.27
CA VAL A 26 -19.89 19.29 8.10
C VAL A 26 -18.43 19.42 7.67
N ASP A 27 -17.89 20.64 7.65
CA ASP A 27 -16.49 20.90 7.32
C ASP A 27 -15.54 20.23 8.32
N ALA A 28 -15.85 20.30 9.61
CA ALA A 28 -15.09 19.62 10.66
C ALA A 28 -15.11 18.10 10.49
N GLU A 29 -16.28 17.52 10.18
CA GLU A 29 -16.40 16.08 9.95
C GLU A 29 -15.69 15.63 8.67
N LEU A 30 -15.77 16.43 7.59
CA LEU A 30 -15.01 16.19 6.37
C LEU A 30 -13.50 16.25 6.62
N ALA A 31 -13.02 17.19 7.45
CA ALA A 31 -11.62 17.28 7.84
C ALA A 31 -11.15 16.08 8.65
N ARG A 32 -11.98 15.62 9.59
CA ARG A 32 -11.69 14.45 10.41
C ARG A 32 -11.66 13.15 9.61
N ARG A 33 -12.64 12.93 8.72
CA ARG A 33 -12.77 11.68 7.95
C ARG A 33 -11.81 11.57 6.77
N TYR A 34 -11.44 12.71 6.16
CA TYR A 34 -10.70 12.71 4.91
C TYR A 34 -9.40 13.53 4.96
N PRO A 35 -8.47 13.28 5.90
CA PRO A 35 -7.27 14.10 6.08
C PRO A 35 -6.38 14.20 4.83
N GLY A 36 -6.50 13.28 3.88
CA GLY A 36 -5.67 13.20 2.67
C GLY A 36 -4.59 12.12 2.78
N ASP A 37 -3.77 12.01 1.75
CA ASP A 37 -2.60 11.13 1.75
C ASP A 37 -1.57 11.63 2.78
N PRO A 38 -1.02 10.76 3.66
CA PRO A 38 -0.04 11.17 4.66
C PRO A 38 1.30 11.62 4.06
N GLY A 39 1.56 11.41 2.76
CA GLY A 39 2.79 11.84 2.08
C GLY A 39 4.02 11.03 2.48
N THR A 40 3.84 9.93 3.21
CA THR A 40 4.93 9.01 3.55
C THR A 40 5.15 8.00 2.43
N ARG A 41 6.31 7.33 2.42
CA ARG A 41 6.59 6.23 1.49
C ARG A 41 5.51 5.14 1.61
N GLN A 42 5.04 4.61 0.48
CA GLN A 42 4.21 3.42 0.41
C GLN A 42 5.07 2.29 -0.18
N PRO A 43 5.09 1.08 0.42
CA PRO A 43 5.82 -0.02 -0.17
C PRO A 43 5.12 -0.49 -1.46
N VAL A 44 5.88 -0.97 -2.43
CA VAL A 44 5.32 -1.49 -3.71
C VAL A 44 4.79 -2.91 -3.60
N HIS A 45 5.17 -3.60 -2.52
CA HIS A 45 4.70 -4.94 -2.24
C HIS A 45 4.69 -5.24 -0.74
N THR A 46 3.99 -6.31 -0.36
CA THR A 46 4.06 -6.96 0.94
C THR A 46 4.32 -8.46 0.73
N VAL A 47 5.25 -9.03 1.50
CA VAL A 47 5.48 -10.48 1.52
C VAL A 47 4.96 -11.08 2.82
N TYR A 48 4.35 -12.26 2.73
CA TYR A 48 3.89 -13.03 3.89
C TYR A 48 4.80 -14.24 4.08
N VAL A 49 5.38 -14.38 5.27
CA VAL A 49 6.29 -15.49 5.61
C VAL A 49 5.75 -16.20 6.84
N PRO A 50 5.49 -17.52 6.80
CA PRO A 50 5.02 -18.27 7.96
C PRO A 50 5.92 -18.10 9.19
N GLY A 51 5.32 -17.98 10.38
CA GLY A 51 6.05 -17.73 11.63
C GLY A 51 7.07 -18.81 12.02
N ASP A 52 6.90 -20.05 11.54
CA ASP A 52 7.85 -21.15 11.71
C ASP A 52 9.03 -21.09 10.72
N VAL A 53 8.83 -20.46 9.57
CA VAL A 53 9.84 -20.29 8.51
C VAL A 53 10.64 -18.99 8.68
N PHE A 54 10.05 -17.96 9.28
CA PHE A 54 10.71 -16.66 9.46
C PHE A 54 11.97 -16.78 10.33
N ALA A 55 13.09 -16.32 9.78
CA ALA A 55 14.43 -16.33 10.35
C ALA A 55 15.18 -15.02 10.11
N ALA A 56 16.29 -14.79 10.83
CA ALA A 56 17.08 -13.56 10.77
C ALA A 56 17.55 -13.16 9.36
N ASP A 57 17.83 -14.15 8.50
CA ASP A 57 18.35 -13.97 7.14
C ASP A 57 17.26 -13.93 6.06
N THR A 58 15.97 -14.01 6.44
CA THR A 58 14.84 -14.17 5.50
C THR A 58 14.86 -13.14 4.37
N ILE A 59 15.01 -11.86 4.68
CA ILE A 59 14.96 -10.76 3.70
C ILE A 59 16.10 -10.91 2.68
N ARG A 60 17.32 -11.17 3.16
CA ARG A 60 18.48 -11.34 2.29
C ARG A 60 18.36 -12.61 1.44
N SER A 61 17.97 -13.73 2.05
CA SER A 61 17.70 -14.99 1.36
C SER A 61 16.66 -14.84 0.24
N TRP A 62 15.60 -14.06 0.47
CA TRP A 62 14.62 -13.73 -0.57
C TRP A 62 15.24 -12.96 -1.75
N GLY A 63 16.06 -11.96 -1.45
CA GLY A 63 16.76 -11.21 -2.49
C GLY A 63 17.75 -12.08 -3.27
N ASP A 64 18.51 -12.95 -2.60
CA ASP A 64 19.51 -13.82 -3.24
C ASP A 64 18.83 -14.82 -4.17
N ARG A 65 17.75 -15.46 -3.70
CA ARG A 65 16.94 -16.37 -4.53
C ARG A 65 16.28 -15.66 -5.72
N ALA A 66 15.92 -14.39 -5.58
CA ALA A 66 15.40 -13.58 -6.69
C ALA A 66 16.49 -13.28 -7.73
N LEU A 67 17.71 -12.97 -7.30
CA LEU A 67 18.87 -12.76 -8.17
C LEU A 67 19.28 -14.05 -8.87
N GLU A 68 19.31 -15.18 -8.15
CA GLU A 68 19.55 -16.51 -8.74
C GLU A 68 18.52 -16.86 -9.81
N ALA A 69 17.24 -16.55 -9.58
CA ALA A 69 16.18 -16.78 -10.56
C ALA A 69 16.37 -15.90 -11.81
N LEU A 70 16.79 -14.64 -11.64
CA LEU A 70 17.18 -13.78 -12.77
C LEU A 70 18.35 -14.37 -13.54
N ASP A 71 19.44 -14.71 -12.87
CA ASP A 71 20.65 -15.25 -13.49
C ASP A 71 20.37 -16.57 -14.25
N ALA A 72 19.50 -17.42 -13.72
CA ALA A 72 19.16 -18.71 -14.33
C ALA A 72 18.21 -18.58 -15.53
N HIS A 73 17.23 -17.67 -15.48
CA HIS A 73 16.12 -17.66 -16.43
C HIS A 73 16.12 -16.44 -17.37
N ALA A 74 16.81 -15.35 -17.04
CA ALA A 74 16.94 -14.14 -17.85
C ALA A 74 18.23 -13.38 -17.46
N PRO A 75 19.42 -13.90 -17.83
CA PRO A 75 20.71 -13.43 -17.31
C PRO A 75 21.12 -12.02 -17.76
N ASP A 76 20.41 -11.44 -18.72
CA ASP A 76 20.72 -10.12 -19.26
C ASP A 76 19.45 -9.29 -19.51
N ALA A 77 19.65 -7.98 -19.69
CA ALA A 77 18.55 -7.04 -19.91
C ALA A 77 17.67 -7.40 -21.12
N ALA A 78 18.25 -7.94 -22.19
CA ALA A 78 17.53 -8.29 -23.41
C ALA A 78 16.61 -9.50 -23.20
N SER A 79 17.12 -10.57 -22.60
CA SER A 79 16.34 -11.77 -22.26
C SER A 79 15.26 -11.48 -21.22
N PHE A 80 15.53 -10.63 -20.22
CA PHE A 80 14.55 -10.23 -19.23
C PHE A 80 13.43 -9.38 -19.85
N ALA A 81 13.79 -8.40 -20.70
CA ALA A 81 12.82 -7.59 -21.42
C ALA A 81 11.97 -8.43 -22.38
N ALA A 82 12.57 -9.35 -23.13
CA ALA A 82 11.86 -10.28 -24.00
C ALA A 82 10.92 -11.22 -23.23
N ALA A 83 11.31 -11.66 -22.02
CA ALA A 83 10.47 -12.49 -21.17
C ALA A 83 9.19 -11.75 -20.76
N LEU A 84 9.28 -10.45 -20.42
CA LEU A 84 8.17 -9.67 -19.85
C LEU A 84 7.44 -8.78 -20.85
N GLY A 85 7.99 -8.56 -22.05
CA GLY A 85 7.49 -7.57 -23.00
C GLY A 85 7.79 -6.13 -22.58
N ILE A 86 8.94 -5.88 -21.96
CA ILE A 86 9.41 -4.52 -21.63
C ILE A 86 9.93 -3.86 -22.93
N PRO A 87 9.63 -2.57 -23.18
CA PRO A 87 10.17 -1.84 -24.33
C PRO A 87 11.71 -1.89 -24.37
N GLU A 88 12.29 -2.01 -25.58
CA GLU A 88 13.74 -2.23 -25.77
C GLU A 88 14.58 -1.09 -25.15
N GLU A 89 14.11 0.15 -25.27
CA GLU A 89 14.73 1.35 -24.70
C GLU A 89 14.75 1.37 -23.16
N LEU A 90 13.87 0.60 -22.52
CA LEU A 90 13.79 0.46 -21.06
C LEU A 90 14.47 -0.79 -20.52
N ALA A 91 14.86 -1.74 -21.38
CA ALA A 91 15.43 -3.03 -20.99
C ALA A 91 16.60 -2.86 -20.01
N GLY A 92 17.64 -2.11 -20.41
CA GLY A 92 18.81 -1.84 -19.56
C GLY A 92 18.46 -1.07 -18.28
N PRO A 93 17.86 0.14 -18.37
CA PRO A 93 17.52 0.94 -17.20
C PRO A 93 16.64 0.25 -16.15
N VAL A 94 15.70 -0.61 -16.58
CA VAL A 94 14.84 -1.40 -15.69
C VAL A 94 15.62 -2.56 -15.09
N HIS A 95 16.31 -3.35 -15.90
CA HIS A 95 17.09 -4.49 -15.42
C HIS A 95 18.11 -4.09 -14.35
N ASP A 96 18.90 -3.04 -14.59
CA ASP A 96 19.93 -2.59 -13.66
C ASP A 96 19.33 -2.12 -12.33
N ARG A 97 18.20 -1.40 -12.38
CA ARG A 97 17.47 -0.98 -11.17
C ARG A 97 16.88 -2.17 -10.42
N VAL A 98 16.31 -3.15 -11.11
CA VAL A 98 15.77 -4.36 -10.48
C VAL A 98 16.88 -5.10 -9.72
N ARG A 99 18.01 -5.38 -10.37
CA ARG A 99 19.14 -6.05 -9.69
C ARG A 99 19.62 -5.26 -8.48
N ALA A 100 19.85 -3.96 -8.66
CA ALA A 100 20.31 -3.08 -7.59
C ALA A 100 19.32 -3.00 -6.41
N LYS A 101 18.02 -3.11 -6.68
CA LYS A 101 16.96 -3.19 -5.67
C LYS A 101 17.03 -4.51 -4.90
N LEU A 102 17.13 -5.64 -5.61
CA LEU A 102 17.23 -6.96 -4.99
C LEU A 102 18.50 -7.14 -4.15
N GLU A 103 19.59 -6.47 -4.50
CA GLU A 103 20.84 -6.46 -3.73
C GLU A 103 20.73 -5.65 -2.44
N ARG A 104 20.07 -4.47 -2.47
CA ARG A 104 20.07 -3.53 -1.34
C ARG A 104 18.84 -3.57 -0.45
N GLU A 105 17.65 -3.72 -1.03
CA GLU A 105 16.36 -3.67 -0.33
C GLU A 105 15.35 -4.57 -1.06
N PRO A 106 15.52 -5.91 -1.02
CA PRO A 106 14.70 -6.84 -1.80
C PRO A 106 13.23 -6.90 -1.33
N VAL A 107 12.99 -6.63 -0.05
CA VAL A 107 11.65 -6.64 0.57
C VAL A 107 11.38 -5.29 1.21
N GLU A 108 10.35 -4.59 0.75
CA GLU A 108 9.96 -3.28 1.32
C GLU A 108 9.01 -3.42 2.52
N ASP A 109 8.22 -4.50 2.55
CA ASP A 109 7.24 -4.76 3.60
C ASP A 109 7.06 -6.26 3.87
N LEU A 110 7.21 -6.68 5.13
CA LEU A 110 7.13 -8.08 5.55
C LEU A 110 6.08 -8.28 6.65
N ARG A 111 5.19 -9.25 6.45
CA ARG A 111 4.26 -9.77 7.46
C ARG A 111 4.64 -11.19 7.82
N ILE A 112 5.02 -11.40 9.09
CA ILE A 112 5.20 -12.72 9.66
C ILE A 112 3.79 -13.28 9.88
N ASP A 113 3.46 -14.33 9.16
CA ASP A 113 2.12 -14.88 9.12
C ASP A 113 1.93 -15.90 10.25
N PHE A 114 0.92 -15.67 11.07
CA PHE A 114 0.42 -16.61 12.10
C PHE A 114 -0.97 -17.14 11.74
N GLU A 115 -1.46 -16.85 10.54
CA GLU A 115 -2.76 -17.27 10.05
C GLU A 115 -2.61 -18.42 9.02
N ASP A 116 -3.14 -18.28 7.81
CA ASP A 116 -3.29 -19.40 6.86
C ASP A 116 -1.94 -20.03 6.46
N GLY A 117 -0.89 -19.22 6.28
CA GLY A 117 0.43 -19.69 5.89
C GLY A 117 1.17 -20.43 7.00
N TYR A 118 0.84 -20.17 8.26
CA TYR A 118 1.39 -20.88 9.43
C TYR A 118 0.59 -22.15 9.73
N GLY A 119 -0.73 -22.08 9.59
CA GLY A 119 -1.65 -23.17 9.89
C GLY A 119 -1.83 -23.40 11.40
N PRO A 120 -2.52 -24.50 11.78
CA PRO A 120 -2.80 -24.80 13.17
C PRO A 120 -1.56 -25.32 13.90
N ARG A 121 -1.31 -24.82 15.11
CA ARG A 121 -0.26 -25.26 16.04
C ARG A 121 -0.83 -25.32 17.46
N SER A 122 -0.11 -25.95 18.37
CA SER A 122 -0.44 -25.85 19.80
C SER A 122 -0.20 -24.44 20.32
N ASP A 123 -0.85 -24.09 21.45
CA ASP A 123 -0.69 -22.77 22.05
C ASP A 123 0.77 -22.47 22.44
N ASP A 124 1.49 -23.47 22.96
CA ASP A 124 2.90 -23.33 23.36
C ASP A 124 3.81 -23.09 22.15
N GLU A 125 3.62 -23.85 21.06
CA GLU A 125 4.40 -23.67 19.83
C GLU A 125 4.18 -22.29 19.19
N GLU A 126 2.94 -21.79 19.19
CA GLU A 126 2.63 -20.47 18.65
C GLU A 126 3.13 -19.33 19.55
N ASP A 127 3.09 -19.50 20.87
CA ASP A 127 3.70 -18.56 21.83
C ASP A 127 5.22 -18.46 21.60
N GLU A 128 5.91 -19.59 21.44
CA GLU A 128 7.35 -19.64 21.15
C GLU A 128 7.68 -18.96 19.81
N ALA A 129 6.89 -19.24 18.76
CA ALA A 129 7.09 -18.62 17.44
C ALA A 129 6.84 -17.10 17.48
N ALA A 130 5.80 -16.63 18.18
CA ALA A 130 5.50 -15.21 18.34
C ALA A 130 6.59 -14.47 19.14
N ALA A 131 7.08 -15.07 20.23
CA ALA A 131 8.15 -14.50 21.02
C ALA A 131 9.47 -14.44 20.23
N ARG A 132 9.80 -15.49 19.46
CA ARG A 132 10.96 -15.51 18.56
C ARG A 132 10.84 -14.46 17.46
N ALA A 133 9.67 -14.33 16.84
CA ALA A 133 9.41 -13.31 15.82
C ALA A 133 9.67 -11.89 16.35
N ALA A 134 9.21 -11.57 17.56
CA ALA A 134 9.46 -10.28 18.19
C ALA A 134 10.96 -10.01 18.41
N LEU A 135 11.70 -11.00 18.91
CA LEU A 135 13.15 -10.90 19.11
C LEU A 135 13.88 -10.64 17.78
N LEU A 136 13.57 -11.42 16.75
CA LEU A 136 14.20 -11.31 15.44
C LEU A 136 13.88 -9.97 14.75
N VAL A 137 12.64 -9.48 14.86
CA VAL A 137 12.27 -8.16 14.34
C VAL A 137 13.05 -7.07 15.06
N SER A 138 13.13 -7.11 16.39
CA SER A 138 13.89 -6.11 17.16
C SER A 138 15.38 -6.13 16.80
N GLN A 139 15.97 -7.31 16.60
CA GLN A 139 17.36 -7.46 16.16
C GLN A 139 17.56 -6.90 14.76
N ALA A 140 16.67 -7.20 13.81
CA ALA A 140 16.77 -6.70 12.45
C ALA A 140 16.75 -5.16 12.38
N TYR A 141 15.91 -4.50 13.19
CA TYR A 141 15.93 -3.04 13.30
C TYR A 141 17.22 -2.52 13.96
N GLY A 142 17.73 -3.19 14.99
CA GLY A 142 18.99 -2.83 15.65
C GLY A 142 20.22 -2.98 14.76
N ASP A 143 20.24 -4.00 13.91
CA ASP A 143 21.35 -4.33 13.01
C ASP A 143 21.24 -3.62 11.65
N GLY A 144 20.12 -2.94 11.37
CA GLY A 144 19.88 -2.27 10.08
C GLY A 144 19.61 -3.24 8.93
N THR A 145 19.12 -4.44 9.22
CA THR A 145 18.78 -5.51 8.25
C THR A 145 17.27 -5.70 8.06
N SER A 146 16.45 -4.93 8.78
CA SER A 146 14.99 -4.93 8.66
C SER A 146 14.50 -4.42 7.30
N ALA A 147 13.34 -4.90 6.86
CA ALA A 147 12.57 -4.19 5.84
C ALA A 147 12.08 -2.85 6.42
N PRO A 148 11.82 -1.84 5.57
CA PRO A 148 11.22 -0.58 6.00
C PRO A 148 9.96 -0.77 6.87
N TYR A 149 9.12 -1.74 6.50
CA TYR A 149 7.93 -2.12 7.23
C TYR A 149 7.98 -3.61 7.61
N MET A 150 7.74 -3.90 8.89
CA MET A 150 7.72 -5.28 9.40
C MET A 150 6.66 -5.44 10.48
N GLY A 151 6.04 -6.60 10.55
CA GLY A 151 5.20 -6.98 11.68
C GLY A 151 4.52 -8.31 11.43
N ILE A 152 3.30 -8.48 11.93
CA ILE A 152 2.61 -9.78 11.90
C ILE A 152 1.25 -9.69 11.21
N ARG A 153 0.85 -10.78 10.57
CA ARG A 153 -0.56 -11.11 10.35
C ARG A 153 -0.98 -12.09 11.43
N MET A 154 -1.82 -11.64 12.36
CA MET A 154 -2.37 -12.50 13.41
C MET A 154 -3.52 -13.36 12.86
N LYS A 155 -4.02 -14.34 13.63
CA LYS A 155 -5.31 -15.00 13.34
C LYS A 155 -6.46 -14.00 13.33
N CYS A 156 -7.62 -14.32 12.76
CA CYS A 156 -8.75 -13.39 12.71
C CYS A 156 -9.52 -13.29 14.06
N MET A 157 -10.56 -12.46 14.11
CA MET A 157 -11.41 -12.25 15.30
C MET A 157 -12.64 -13.18 15.36
N GLU A 158 -12.68 -14.21 14.52
CA GLU A 158 -13.71 -15.24 14.57
C GLU A 158 -13.62 -16.08 15.85
N ALA A 159 -14.77 -16.53 16.35
CA ALA A 159 -14.88 -17.13 17.67
C ALA A 159 -13.94 -18.33 17.90
N ALA A 160 -13.68 -19.13 16.86
CA ALA A 160 -12.86 -20.34 16.97
C ALA A 160 -11.37 -20.07 17.21
N VAL A 161 -10.86 -18.91 16.79
CA VAL A 161 -9.42 -18.57 16.82
C VAL A 161 -9.12 -17.26 17.55
N ARG A 162 -10.15 -16.54 17.99
CA ARG A 162 -10.04 -15.21 18.62
C ARG A 162 -9.06 -15.18 19.79
N ASP A 163 -9.21 -16.08 20.74
CA ASP A 163 -8.38 -16.07 21.96
C ASP A 163 -6.90 -16.27 21.61
N ARG A 164 -6.63 -17.19 20.66
CA ARG A 164 -5.30 -17.42 20.10
C ARG A 164 -4.76 -16.19 19.37
N GLY A 165 -5.58 -15.52 18.56
CA GLY A 165 -5.20 -14.29 17.86
C GLY A 165 -4.85 -13.13 18.81
N ILE A 166 -5.64 -12.95 19.87
CA ILE A 166 -5.37 -11.98 20.94
C ILE A 166 -4.04 -12.30 21.62
N ARG A 167 -3.85 -13.57 22.01
CA ARG A 167 -2.63 -14.04 22.68
C ARG A 167 -1.38 -13.84 21.83
N THR A 168 -1.41 -14.21 20.55
CA THR A 168 -0.27 -14.04 19.63
C THR A 168 0.12 -12.58 19.46
N THR A 169 -0.88 -11.69 19.35
CA THR A 169 -0.63 -10.25 19.26
C THR A 169 0.02 -9.70 20.53
N ASP A 170 -0.48 -10.07 21.70
CA ASP A 170 0.07 -9.67 22.99
C ASP A 170 1.50 -10.18 23.19
N VAL A 171 1.77 -11.46 22.90
CA VAL A 171 3.12 -12.05 23.02
C VAL A 171 4.11 -11.33 22.12
N PHE A 172 3.74 -11.07 20.85
CA PHE A 172 4.61 -10.39 19.90
C PHE A 172 4.92 -8.95 20.34
N LEU A 173 3.89 -8.16 20.65
CA LEU A 173 4.08 -6.77 21.06
C LEU A 173 4.81 -6.65 22.40
N THR A 174 4.49 -7.50 23.38
CA THR A 174 5.22 -7.58 24.66
C THR A 174 6.69 -7.95 24.44
N GLY A 175 6.96 -8.86 23.51
CA GLY A 175 8.32 -9.22 23.12
C GLY A 175 9.11 -8.03 22.58
N LEU A 176 8.52 -7.24 21.68
CA LEU A 176 9.13 -6.01 21.15
C LEU A 176 9.40 -4.99 22.27
N MET A 177 8.43 -4.78 23.17
CA MET A 177 8.60 -3.88 24.32
C MET A 177 9.76 -4.30 25.23
N ARG A 178 9.96 -5.61 25.43
CA ARG A 178 11.10 -6.14 26.22
C ARG A 178 12.43 -5.99 25.48
N ALA A 179 12.43 -5.99 24.16
CA ALA A 179 13.63 -5.94 23.33
C ALA A 179 14.10 -4.51 22.98
N GLY A 180 13.31 -3.48 23.31
CA GLY A 180 13.71 -2.08 23.13
C GLY A 180 12.57 -1.11 22.77
N GLY A 181 11.35 -1.60 22.59
CA GLY A 181 10.19 -0.78 22.22
C GLY A 181 9.63 -1.16 20.84
N LEU A 182 8.60 -0.43 20.42
CA LEU A 182 7.96 -0.66 19.11
C LEU A 182 8.73 0.06 18.00
N PRO A 183 9.15 -0.64 16.93
CA PRO A 183 9.75 0.00 15.76
C PRO A 183 8.80 1.00 15.08
N ASP A 184 9.33 2.01 14.42
CA ASP A 184 8.53 2.98 13.67
C ASP A 184 7.83 2.33 12.46
N GLY A 185 8.49 1.36 11.83
CA GLY A 185 7.96 0.57 10.72
C GLY A 185 7.07 -0.61 11.13
N LEU A 186 6.63 -0.67 12.40
CA LEU A 186 5.74 -1.74 12.87
C LEU A 186 4.38 -1.68 12.18
N VAL A 187 3.95 -2.78 11.58
CA VAL A 187 2.60 -2.89 11.00
C VAL A 187 1.95 -4.23 11.33
N LEU A 188 0.72 -4.17 11.85
CA LEU A 188 -0.11 -5.35 12.12
C LEU A 188 -1.13 -5.53 10.99
N THR A 189 -1.48 -6.76 10.65
CA THR A 189 -2.58 -7.06 9.73
C THR A 189 -3.67 -7.86 10.45
N LEU A 190 -4.91 -7.36 10.37
CA LEU A 190 -6.11 -8.00 10.87
C LEU A 190 -6.84 -8.72 9.71
N PRO A 191 -6.80 -10.06 9.64
CA PRO A 191 -7.42 -10.79 8.54
C PRO A 191 -8.89 -11.13 8.75
N LYS A 192 -9.55 -11.59 7.67
CA LYS A 192 -10.91 -12.15 7.61
C LYS A 192 -11.95 -11.31 8.36
N VAL A 193 -11.86 -9.99 8.25
CA VAL A 193 -12.81 -9.08 8.91
C VAL A 193 -14.15 -9.12 8.19
N THR A 194 -15.18 -9.65 8.83
CA THR A 194 -16.55 -9.74 8.31
C THR A 194 -17.43 -8.57 8.76
N TYR A 195 -17.21 -8.03 9.96
CA TYR A 195 -18.03 -6.99 10.59
C TYR A 195 -17.20 -5.87 11.22
N PRO A 196 -17.62 -4.58 11.17
CA PRO A 196 -16.92 -3.46 11.80
C PRO A 196 -16.68 -3.61 13.32
N GLU A 197 -17.51 -4.39 14.00
CA GLU A 197 -17.37 -4.71 15.42
C GLU A 197 -16.09 -5.49 15.71
N GLN A 198 -15.62 -6.32 14.77
CA GLN A 198 -14.33 -7.01 14.90
C GLN A 198 -13.16 -6.01 14.86
N VAL A 199 -13.27 -4.96 14.03
CA VAL A 199 -12.29 -3.86 14.01
C VAL A 199 -12.33 -3.07 15.31
N THR A 200 -13.53 -2.78 15.83
CA THR A 200 -13.72 -2.10 17.11
C THR A 200 -13.10 -2.90 18.27
N ALA A 201 -13.29 -4.21 18.29
CA ALA A 201 -12.68 -5.10 19.28
C ALA A 201 -11.16 -5.09 19.18
N PHE A 202 -10.59 -5.07 17.97
CA PHE A 202 -9.15 -4.98 17.81
C PHE A 202 -8.59 -3.62 18.27
N VAL A 203 -9.29 -2.52 18.00
CA VAL A 203 -8.93 -1.20 18.55
C VAL A 203 -8.88 -1.23 20.08
N GLN A 204 -9.86 -1.87 20.74
CA GLN A 204 -9.88 -2.01 22.20
C GLN A 204 -8.70 -2.84 22.72
N LEU A 205 -8.30 -3.90 22.01
CA LEU A 205 -7.12 -4.68 22.35
C LEU A 205 -5.85 -3.80 22.30
N LEU A 206 -5.68 -3.03 21.23
CA LEU A 206 -4.51 -2.15 21.07
C LEU A 206 -4.50 -1.03 22.11
N GLU A 207 -5.65 -0.42 22.42
CA GLU A 207 -5.78 0.59 23.49
C GLU A 207 -5.42 0.00 24.88
N ALA A 208 -5.84 -1.24 25.15
CA ALA A 208 -5.50 -1.93 26.39
C ALA A 208 -3.97 -2.18 26.49
N PHE A 209 -3.35 -2.61 25.39
CA PHE A 209 -1.90 -2.80 25.32
C PHE A 209 -1.13 -1.49 25.50
N GLU A 210 -1.52 -0.43 24.77
CA GLU A 210 -0.92 0.90 24.89
C GLU A 210 -0.99 1.42 26.33
N LYS A 211 -2.15 1.28 26.98
CA LYS A 211 -2.33 1.66 28.39
C LYS A 211 -1.45 0.85 29.33
N ALA A 212 -1.35 -0.46 29.13
CA ALA A 212 -0.54 -1.35 29.96
C ALA A 212 0.97 -1.01 29.89
N HIS A 213 1.42 -0.50 28.74
CA HIS A 213 2.82 -0.15 28.48
C HIS A 213 3.12 1.35 28.52
N GLY A 214 2.13 2.20 28.83
CA GLY A 214 2.29 3.65 28.91
C GLY A 214 2.63 4.32 27.57
N LEU A 215 2.14 3.76 26.45
CA LEU A 215 2.31 4.30 25.11
C LEU A 215 1.28 5.40 24.82
N ASP A 216 1.62 6.31 23.92
CA ASP A 216 0.67 7.30 23.42
C ASP A 216 -0.51 6.61 22.72
N ALA A 217 -1.71 7.15 22.93
CA ALA A 217 -2.92 6.63 22.30
C ALA A 217 -2.82 6.73 20.78
N GLY A 218 -3.05 5.61 20.09
CA GLY A 218 -2.95 5.56 18.62
C GLY A 218 -1.55 5.23 18.11
N ARG A 219 -0.57 4.94 18.99
CA ARG A 219 0.78 4.53 18.58
C ARG A 219 0.78 3.29 17.70
N ILE A 220 -0.15 2.35 17.91
CA ILE A 220 -0.24 1.11 17.15
C ILE A 220 -1.35 1.23 16.10
N GLY A 221 -0.93 1.30 14.84
CA GLY A 221 -1.80 1.19 13.67
C GLY A 221 -1.90 -0.25 13.15
N PHE A 222 -2.79 -0.48 12.18
CA PHE A 222 -2.94 -1.78 11.53
C PHE A 222 -3.56 -1.67 10.14
N GLU A 223 -3.38 -2.71 9.35
CA GLU A 223 -4.00 -2.93 8.05
C GLU A 223 -5.14 -3.94 8.19
N ILE A 224 -6.16 -3.80 7.33
CA ILE A 224 -7.32 -4.67 7.31
C ILE A 224 -7.28 -5.52 6.04
N GLN A 225 -7.30 -6.84 6.18
CA GLN A 225 -7.48 -7.73 5.04
C GLN A 225 -8.96 -7.78 4.67
N ILE A 226 -9.27 -7.30 3.47
CA ILE A 226 -10.60 -7.27 2.89
C ILE A 226 -10.75 -8.49 2.01
N GLU A 227 -11.35 -9.53 2.57
CA GLU A 227 -11.39 -10.85 1.93
C GLU A 227 -12.66 -11.66 2.18
N THR A 228 -13.68 -11.03 2.76
CA THR A 228 -15.03 -11.61 2.84
C THR A 228 -15.99 -10.77 2.01
N SER A 229 -17.06 -11.38 1.50
CA SER A 229 -18.06 -10.63 0.72
C SER A 229 -18.76 -9.57 1.57
N GLN A 230 -18.96 -9.84 2.86
CA GLN A 230 -19.55 -8.94 3.84
C GLN A 230 -18.66 -7.72 4.12
N SER A 231 -17.33 -7.84 3.97
CA SER A 231 -16.42 -6.69 4.04
C SER A 231 -16.68 -5.69 2.92
N ILE A 232 -17.18 -6.14 1.77
CA ILE A 232 -17.51 -5.29 0.62
C ILE A 232 -18.93 -4.74 0.75
N LEU A 233 -19.91 -5.61 0.98
CA LEU A 233 -21.33 -5.24 1.03
C LEU A 233 -22.00 -5.82 2.28
N ALA A 234 -22.45 -4.93 3.16
CA ALA A 234 -23.23 -5.31 4.34
C ALA A 234 -24.65 -5.75 3.97
N ALA A 235 -25.31 -6.45 4.88
CA ALA A 235 -26.69 -6.93 4.69
C ALA A 235 -27.73 -5.81 4.47
N ASP A 236 -27.42 -4.58 4.89
CA ASP A 236 -28.25 -3.38 4.67
C ASP A 236 -27.95 -2.65 3.34
N GLY A 237 -27.08 -3.23 2.50
CA GLY A 237 -26.68 -2.67 1.21
C GLY A 237 -25.59 -1.59 1.29
N THR A 238 -25.03 -1.32 2.47
CA THR A 238 -23.94 -0.34 2.61
C THR A 238 -22.56 -0.94 2.37
N ALA A 239 -21.60 -0.10 1.97
CA ALA A 239 -20.21 -0.51 1.83
C ALA A 239 -19.57 -0.71 3.22
N ALA A 240 -19.48 -1.96 3.68
CA ALA A 240 -19.02 -2.27 5.03
C ALA A 240 -17.56 -1.83 5.26
N VAL A 241 -16.71 -1.91 4.24
CA VAL A 241 -15.31 -1.46 4.27
C VAL A 241 -15.17 0.01 4.69
N ALA A 242 -16.09 0.89 4.30
CA ALA A 242 -16.08 2.29 4.74
C ALA A 242 -16.38 2.42 6.24
N ARG A 243 -17.28 1.57 6.77
CA ARG A 243 -17.57 1.49 8.21
C ARG A 243 -16.41 0.89 8.99
N MET A 244 -15.68 -0.06 8.41
CA MET A 244 -14.47 -0.64 9.00
C MET A 244 -13.36 0.41 9.19
N ILE A 245 -13.16 1.31 8.21
CA ILE A 245 -12.21 2.44 8.36
C ILE A 245 -12.61 3.34 9.53
N ASP A 246 -13.89 3.72 9.64
CA ASP A 246 -14.36 4.56 10.74
C ASP A 246 -14.25 3.85 12.11
N ALA A 247 -14.57 2.55 12.15
CA ALA A 247 -14.42 1.71 13.33
C ALA A 247 -12.97 1.59 13.82
N ALA A 248 -11.99 1.74 12.92
CA ALA A 248 -10.56 1.74 13.28
C ALA A 248 -10.11 3.02 14.00
N ARG A 249 -10.96 4.07 14.07
CA ARG A 249 -10.69 5.33 14.80
C ARG A 249 -9.34 5.97 14.45
N GLY A 250 -8.98 5.96 13.16
CA GLY A 250 -7.73 6.53 12.65
C GLY A 250 -6.50 5.62 12.75
N ARG A 251 -6.65 4.37 13.22
CA ARG A 251 -5.56 3.38 13.29
C ARG A 251 -5.38 2.57 12.00
N ALA A 252 -6.39 2.53 11.13
CA ALA A 252 -6.28 1.83 9.86
C ALA A 252 -5.30 2.57 8.95
N THR A 253 -4.27 1.87 8.46
CA THR A 253 -3.25 2.42 7.56
C THR A 253 -3.37 1.88 6.14
N GLY A 254 -3.95 0.69 5.97
CA GLY A 254 -4.13 0.06 4.66
C GLY A 254 -5.27 -0.95 4.61
N LEU A 255 -5.78 -1.19 3.40
CA LEU A 255 -6.74 -2.24 3.07
C LEU A 255 -6.09 -3.20 2.07
N HIS A 256 -5.99 -4.48 2.43
CA HIS A 256 -5.36 -5.49 1.59
C HIS A 256 -6.41 -6.40 0.98
N TYR A 257 -6.47 -6.49 -0.34
CA TYR A 257 -7.42 -7.38 -1.01
C TYR A 257 -6.96 -8.85 -0.92
N GLY A 258 -7.74 -9.70 -0.24
CA GLY A 258 -7.44 -11.13 -0.15
C GLY A 258 -8.00 -11.90 -1.35
N THR A 259 -7.17 -12.16 -2.37
CA THR A 259 -7.60 -12.77 -3.65
C THR A 259 -8.40 -14.06 -3.48
N PHE A 260 -7.87 -15.00 -2.69
CA PHE A 260 -8.37 -16.37 -2.69
C PHE A 260 -9.59 -16.55 -1.78
N ASP A 261 -9.56 -15.98 -0.58
CA ASP A 261 -10.71 -16.01 0.35
C ASP A 261 -11.91 -15.25 -0.23
N TYR A 262 -11.70 -14.06 -0.78
CA TYR A 262 -12.81 -13.30 -1.38
C TYR A 262 -13.41 -14.02 -2.58
N SER A 263 -12.55 -14.50 -3.49
CA SER A 263 -13.02 -15.17 -4.69
C SER A 263 -13.74 -16.49 -4.38
N ALA A 264 -13.29 -17.23 -3.35
CA ALA A 264 -14.02 -18.38 -2.81
C ALA A 264 -15.38 -17.97 -2.22
N CYS A 265 -15.44 -16.90 -1.43
CA CYS A 265 -16.68 -16.39 -0.82
C CYS A 265 -17.77 -16.05 -1.84
N VAL A 266 -17.38 -15.61 -3.04
CA VAL A 266 -18.34 -15.25 -4.12
C VAL A 266 -18.46 -16.34 -5.19
N GLY A 267 -17.91 -17.54 -4.94
CA GLY A 267 -18.12 -18.72 -5.78
C GLY A 267 -17.32 -18.74 -7.08
N VAL A 268 -16.19 -18.03 -7.17
CA VAL A 268 -15.27 -18.12 -8.31
C VAL A 268 -14.59 -19.49 -8.29
N SER A 269 -14.73 -20.23 -9.39
CA SER A 269 -14.10 -21.54 -9.55
C SER A 269 -12.57 -21.45 -9.46
N PRO A 270 -11.87 -22.49 -8.94
CA PRO A 270 -10.43 -22.43 -8.67
C PRO A 270 -9.54 -21.97 -9.84
N ALA A 271 -9.84 -22.42 -11.06
CA ALA A 271 -9.07 -22.06 -12.26
C ALA A 271 -9.18 -20.57 -12.67
N TYR A 272 -10.11 -19.82 -12.07
CA TYR A 272 -10.38 -18.41 -12.38
C TYR A 272 -10.15 -17.49 -11.18
N GLN A 273 -9.61 -18.00 -10.07
CA GLN A 273 -9.23 -17.17 -8.94
C GLN A 273 -7.99 -16.35 -9.28
N ALA A 274 -8.22 -15.11 -9.70
CA ALA A 274 -7.17 -14.19 -10.13
C ALA A 274 -7.50 -12.75 -9.71
N GLY A 275 -6.47 -11.93 -9.52
CA GLY A 275 -6.61 -10.53 -9.13
C GLY A 275 -7.28 -9.65 -10.19
N ASP A 276 -7.44 -10.13 -11.42
CA ASP A 276 -8.09 -9.43 -12.54
C ASP A 276 -9.48 -9.96 -12.88
N HIS A 277 -10.01 -10.90 -12.09
CA HIS A 277 -11.38 -11.38 -12.23
C HIS A 277 -12.40 -10.25 -11.99
N PRO A 278 -13.54 -10.17 -12.70
CA PRO A 278 -14.53 -9.10 -12.52
C PRO A 278 -15.06 -8.94 -11.08
N ALA A 279 -15.18 -10.05 -10.35
CA ALA A 279 -15.55 -10.00 -8.92
C ALA A 279 -14.48 -9.28 -8.06
N ALA A 280 -13.20 -9.50 -8.36
CA ALA A 280 -12.08 -8.81 -7.73
C ALA A 280 -12.09 -7.31 -8.09
N ASP A 281 -12.35 -6.98 -9.35
CA ASP A 281 -12.48 -5.59 -9.80
C ASP A 281 -13.59 -4.85 -9.03
N HIS A 282 -14.74 -5.49 -8.81
CA HIS A 282 -15.82 -4.90 -8.02
C HIS A 282 -15.38 -4.61 -6.58
N ALA A 283 -14.82 -5.60 -5.88
CA ALA A 283 -14.32 -5.42 -4.51
C ALA A 283 -13.29 -4.29 -4.42
N LYS A 284 -12.30 -4.31 -5.31
CA LYS A 284 -11.23 -3.31 -5.35
C LYS A 284 -11.74 -1.92 -5.70
N ALA A 285 -12.75 -1.78 -6.55
CA ALA A 285 -13.37 -0.49 -6.82
C ALA A 285 -14.06 0.08 -5.57
N VAL A 286 -14.81 -0.76 -4.83
CA VAL A 286 -15.46 -0.33 -3.57
C VAL A 286 -14.42 0.04 -2.51
N MET A 287 -13.37 -0.77 -2.34
CA MET A 287 -12.26 -0.49 -1.42
C MET A 287 -11.57 0.84 -1.75
N GLN A 288 -11.27 1.09 -3.02
CA GLN A 288 -10.59 2.30 -3.46
C GLN A 288 -11.44 3.55 -3.18
N VAL A 289 -12.74 3.51 -3.49
CA VAL A 289 -13.65 4.63 -3.20
C VAL A 289 -13.81 4.85 -1.69
N ALA A 290 -13.89 3.78 -0.89
CA ALA A 290 -13.99 3.88 0.56
C ALA A 290 -12.73 4.47 1.21
N ALA A 291 -11.55 4.12 0.70
CA ALA A 291 -10.26 4.58 1.22
C ALA A 291 -9.88 5.99 0.74
N ALA A 292 -10.38 6.43 -0.42
CA ALA A 292 -9.99 7.70 -1.04
C ALA A 292 -10.15 8.89 -0.08
N GLY A 293 -9.04 9.62 0.11
CA GLY A 293 -8.98 10.81 0.97
C GLY A 293 -8.90 10.51 2.47
N THR A 294 -9.11 9.26 2.92
CA THR A 294 -9.10 8.91 4.36
C THR A 294 -7.69 8.80 4.96
N GLY A 295 -6.66 8.75 4.12
CA GLY A 295 -5.29 8.42 4.52
C GLY A 295 -4.99 6.92 4.55
N VAL A 296 -6.02 6.07 4.43
CA VAL A 296 -5.88 4.62 4.30
C VAL A 296 -5.45 4.26 2.88
N ARG A 297 -4.42 3.43 2.76
CA ARG A 297 -3.91 2.93 1.47
C ARG A 297 -4.68 1.70 1.00
N VAL A 298 -4.56 1.38 -0.30
CA VAL A 298 -5.07 0.12 -0.85
C VAL A 298 -3.92 -0.71 -1.40
N CYS A 299 -4.01 -2.01 -1.16
CA CYS A 299 -3.05 -3.02 -1.59
C CYS A 299 -3.78 -4.13 -2.36
N ASP A 300 -3.25 -4.47 -3.54
CA ASP A 300 -3.78 -5.54 -4.38
C ASP A 300 -3.39 -6.91 -3.83
N GLY A 301 -4.11 -7.94 -4.23
CA GLY A 301 -3.85 -9.31 -3.79
C GLY A 301 -2.70 -9.98 -4.54
N SER A 302 -2.53 -11.27 -4.28
CA SER A 302 -1.46 -12.10 -4.86
C SER A 302 -1.95 -12.97 -6.03
N THR A 303 -0.98 -13.60 -6.69
CA THR A 303 -1.16 -14.81 -7.51
C THR A 303 -0.50 -16.00 -6.83
N ASN A 304 -1.13 -17.17 -6.90
CA ASN A 304 -0.61 -18.44 -6.37
C ASN A 304 0.20 -19.22 -7.43
N VAL A 305 0.32 -18.67 -8.65
CA VAL A 305 1.18 -19.24 -9.69
C VAL A 305 2.63 -18.88 -9.40
N LEU A 306 3.38 -19.85 -8.88
CA LEU A 306 4.77 -19.66 -8.47
C LEU A 306 5.72 -19.86 -9.67
N PRO A 307 6.73 -18.98 -9.84
CA PRO A 307 7.75 -19.11 -10.89
C PRO A 307 8.80 -20.13 -10.47
N VAL A 308 8.46 -21.41 -10.57
CA VAL A 308 9.34 -22.54 -10.23
C VAL A 308 9.28 -23.56 -11.36
N GLY A 309 10.45 -24.10 -11.75
CA GLY A 309 10.57 -25.14 -12.77
C GLY A 309 11.44 -24.71 -13.95
N PRO A 310 11.28 -25.33 -15.13
CA PRO A 310 12.01 -24.97 -16.34
C PRO A 310 11.75 -23.51 -16.75
N THR A 311 12.70 -22.92 -17.48
CA THR A 311 12.63 -21.50 -17.92
C THR A 311 11.32 -21.12 -18.60
N SER A 312 10.73 -22.01 -19.41
CA SER A 312 9.43 -21.74 -20.05
C SER A 312 8.29 -21.51 -19.04
N GLN A 313 8.23 -22.33 -17.99
CA GLN A 313 7.22 -22.22 -16.93
C GLN A 313 7.47 -20.99 -16.05
N VAL A 314 8.74 -20.71 -15.73
CA VAL A 314 9.13 -19.50 -15.00
C VAL A 314 8.74 -18.25 -15.78
N HIS A 315 9.02 -18.20 -17.08
CA HIS A 315 8.63 -17.08 -17.93
C HIS A 315 7.12 -16.91 -18.05
N GLU A 316 6.35 -18.00 -18.08
CA GLU A 316 4.88 -17.93 -18.06
C GLU A 316 4.35 -17.32 -16.75
N ALA A 317 4.82 -17.82 -15.60
CA ALA A 317 4.46 -17.27 -14.29
C ALA A 317 4.89 -15.80 -14.14
N TRP A 318 6.07 -15.46 -14.66
CA TRP A 318 6.58 -14.09 -14.69
C TRP A 318 5.74 -13.16 -15.54
N ARG A 319 5.33 -13.56 -16.74
CA ARG A 319 4.42 -12.76 -17.59
C ARG A 319 3.08 -12.52 -16.90
N LEU A 320 2.52 -13.57 -16.27
CA LEU A 320 1.28 -13.46 -15.52
C LEU A 320 1.42 -12.45 -14.37
N HIS A 321 2.44 -12.60 -13.52
CA HIS A 321 2.66 -11.71 -12.37
C HIS A 321 2.95 -10.26 -12.79
N TYR A 322 3.81 -10.07 -13.81
CA TYR A 322 4.11 -8.76 -14.39
C TYR A 322 2.83 -8.10 -14.93
N GLY A 323 2.02 -8.83 -15.69
CA GLY A 323 0.75 -8.34 -16.26
C GLY A 323 -0.26 -7.94 -15.19
N LEU A 324 -0.45 -8.76 -14.15
CA LEU A 324 -1.32 -8.45 -13.02
C LEU A 324 -0.84 -7.20 -12.27
N THR A 325 0.46 -7.08 -12.02
CA THR A 325 1.06 -5.92 -11.35
C THR A 325 0.88 -4.63 -12.17
N ARG A 326 1.19 -4.68 -13.47
CA ARG A 326 0.98 -3.56 -14.41
C ARG A 326 -0.47 -3.10 -14.42
N ARG A 327 -1.40 -4.05 -14.43
CA ARG A 327 -2.84 -3.80 -14.40
C ARG A 327 -3.29 -3.15 -13.09
N ALA A 328 -2.73 -3.57 -11.95
CA ALA A 328 -3.00 -2.99 -10.64
C ALA A 328 -2.52 -1.52 -10.59
N LEU A 329 -1.29 -1.25 -11.04
CA LEU A 329 -0.71 0.10 -11.12
C LEU A 329 -1.59 1.04 -11.96
N ALA A 330 -2.04 0.58 -13.13
CA ALA A 330 -2.94 1.34 -14.01
C ALA A 330 -4.31 1.64 -13.36
N ARG A 331 -4.72 0.86 -12.36
CA ARG A 331 -5.95 1.06 -11.56
C ARG A 331 -5.69 1.76 -10.22
N ALA A 332 -4.52 2.36 -10.04
CA ALA A 332 -4.10 3.06 -8.82
C ALA A 332 -4.05 2.16 -7.56
N TYR A 333 -3.66 0.91 -7.75
CA TYR A 333 -3.17 0.02 -6.70
C TYR A 333 -1.64 -0.07 -6.82
N TYR A 334 -0.94 0.69 -5.97
CA TYR A 334 0.52 0.85 -6.03
C TYR A 334 1.31 -0.15 -5.19
N GLN A 335 0.61 -0.91 -4.35
CA GLN A 335 1.13 -1.98 -3.51
C GLN A 335 0.40 -3.28 -3.85
N GLY A 336 1.08 -4.42 -3.83
CA GLY A 336 0.46 -5.73 -4.01
C GLY A 336 1.14 -6.82 -3.18
N TRP A 337 0.69 -8.06 -3.28
CA TRP A 337 1.29 -9.17 -2.53
C TRP A 337 2.21 -10.02 -3.40
N ASP A 338 3.34 -10.44 -2.83
CA ASP A 338 4.24 -11.42 -3.43
C ASP A 338 4.42 -12.62 -2.49
N MET A 339 4.15 -13.82 -3.01
CA MET A 339 4.11 -15.05 -2.21
C MET A 339 5.42 -15.83 -2.26
N HIS A 340 6.35 -15.45 -3.14
CA HIS A 340 7.58 -16.20 -3.39
C HIS A 340 8.72 -15.28 -3.86
N PRO A 341 10.00 -15.56 -3.50
CA PRO A 341 11.16 -14.78 -3.95
C PRO A 341 11.21 -14.53 -5.45
N GLY A 342 10.84 -15.54 -6.25
CA GLY A 342 10.82 -15.42 -7.71
C GLY A 342 9.79 -14.45 -8.29
N HIS A 343 8.86 -13.90 -7.49
CA HIS A 343 7.97 -12.80 -7.91
C HIS A 343 8.62 -11.42 -7.79
N LEU A 344 9.67 -11.26 -6.99
CA LEU A 344 10.31 -9.97 -6.75
C LEU A 344 10.88 -9.34 -8.03
N PRO A 345 11.58 -10.09 -8.93
CA PRO A 345 12.06 -9.51 -10.18
C PRO A 345 10.94 -8.88 -11.02
N THR A 346 9.80 -9.57 -11.14
CA THR A 346 8.67 -9.09 -11.95
C THR A 346 7.86 -8.00 -11.26
N ARG A 347 7.80 -7.98 -9.92
CA ARG A 347 7.24 -6.86 -9.15
C ARG A 347 7.97 -5.56 -9.47
N TYR A 348 9.29 -5.54 -9.26
CA TYR A 348 10.09 -4.35 -9.47
C TYR A 348 10.17 -3.98 -10.96
N ALA A 349 10.27 -4.95 -11.87
CA ALA A 349 10.21 -4.68 -13.29
C ALA A 349 8.90 -3.99 -13.70
N ALA A 350 7.74 -4.47 -13.24
CA ALA A 350 6.45 -3.87 -13.56
C ALA A 350 6.34 -2.43 -13.04
N VAL A 351 6.76 -2.19 -11.80
CA VAL A 351 6.75 -0.87 -11.16
C VAL A 351 7.72 0.08 -11.87
N TYR A 352 8.94 -0.35 -12.15
CA TYR A 352 9.96 0.48 -12.77
C TYR A 352 9.59 0.82 -14.21
N THR A 353 9.16 -0.16 -14.99
CA THR A 353 8.63 0.11 -16.34
C THR A 353 7.46 1.11 -16.27
N PHE A 354 6.54 0.99 -15.30
CA PHE A 354 5.41 1.91 -15.17
C PHE A 354 5.79 3.35 -14.93
N TYR A 355 6.76 3.62 -14.05
CA TYR A 355 7.20 4.99 -13.79
C TYR A 355 8.16 5.54 -14.85
N ARG A 356 8.96 4.67 -15.49
CA ARG A 356 9.88 5.08 -16.56
C ARG A 356 9.14 5.46 -17.84
N GLU A 357 8.15 4.67 -18.25
CA GLU A 357 7.38 4.92 -19.48
C GLU A 357 6.64 6.27 -19.45
N GLY A 358 6.10 6.68 -18.31
CA GLY A 358 5.37 7.94 -18.19
C GLY A 358 6.19 9.12 -17.69
N LEU A 359 7.50 8.95 -17.41
CA LEU A 359 8.36 9.99 -16.82
C LEU A 359 8.36 11.28 -17.64
N GLU A 360 8.76 11.21 -18.92
CA GLU A 360 8.96 12.40 -19.74
C GLU A 360 7.64 13.15 -19.97
N GLN A 361 6.57 12.40 -20.25
CA GLN A 361 5.24 12.98 -20.43
C GLN A 361 4.73 13.64 -19.14
N ALA A 362 4.87 12.98 -17.99
CA ALA A 362 4.39 13.52 -16.73
C ALA A 362 5.18 14.76 -16.31
N ALA A 363 6.51 14.71 -16.45
CA ALA A 363 7.39 15.82 -16.13
C ALA A 363 7.17 17.03 -17.04
N GLY A 364 7.06 16.81 -18.36
CA GLY A 364 6.82 17.87 -19.34
C GLY A 364 5.48 18.57 -19.14
N ARG A 365 4.42 17.82 -18.86
CA ARG A 365 3.10 18.38 -18.52
C ARG A 365 3.12 19.20 -17.24
N LEU A 366 3.76 18.69 -16.19
CA LEU A 366 3.86 19.42 -14.93
C LEU A 366 4.67 20.71 -15.08
N ALA A 367 5.79 20.68 -15.83
CA ALA A 367 6.58 21.87 -16.13
C ALA A 367 5.77 22.92 -16.91
N ALA A 368 5.01 22.50 -17.94
CA ALA A 368 4.16 23.39 -18.72
C ALA A 368 3.05 24.02 -17.87
N TYR A 369 2.41 23.25 -17.00
CA TYR A 369 1.40 23.73 -16.05
C TYR A 369 1.98 24.83 -15.14
N VAL A 370 3.16 24.60 -14.54
CA VAL A 370 3.82 25.57 -13.66
C VAL A 370 4.22 26.84 -14.42
N ALA A 371 4.69 26.69 -15.65
CA ALA A 371 5.03 27.83 -16.53
C ALA A 371 3.80 28.60 -17.04
N LYS A 372 2.57 28.14 -16.75
CA LYS A 372 1.32 28.62 -17.36
C LYS A 372 1.41 28.64 -18.90
N ALA A 373 2.13 27.68 -19.47
CA ALA A 373 2.26 27.52 -20.91
C ALA A 373 1.03 26.81 -21.47
N GLY A 374 0.48 27.32 -22.57
CA GLY A 374 -0.58 26.61 -23.31
C GLY A 374 -0.04 25.34 -23.99
N GLY A 375 -0.93 24.40 -24.32
CA GLY A 375 -0.59 23.17 -25.02
C GLY A 375 -1.83 22.38 -25.43
N ASP A 376 -1.60 21.20 -26.03
CA ASP A 376 -2.67 20.34 -26.53
C ASP A 376 -3.49 19.66 -25.41
N VAL A 377 -3.00 19.71 -24.17
CA VAL A 377 -3.68 19.24 -22.95
C VAL A 377 -3.85 20.40 -21.99
N MET A 378 -5.08 20.63 -21.54
CA MET A 378 -5.39 21.64 -20.53
C MET A 378 -5.29 21.03 -19.13
N ASP A 379 -4.14 21.24 -18.48
CA ASP A 379 -3.90 20.79 -17.10
C ASP A 379 -4.51 21.76 -16.06
N GLU A 380 -5.04 21.21 -14.97
CA GLU A 380 -5.69 21.91 -13.86
C GLU A 380 -5.08 21.49 -12.51
N PRO A 381 -5.44 22.11 -11.36
CA PRO A 381 -4.88 21.72 -10.06
C PRO A 381 -4.99 20.22 -9.75
N ALA A 382 -6.09 19.58 -10.15
CA ALA A 382 -6.28 18.14 -9.94
C ALA A 382 -5.31 17.29 -10.78
N THR A 383 -5.03 17.67 -12.03
CA THR A 383 -4.08 16.94 -12.87
C THR A 383 -2.64 17.22 -12.45
N ALA A 384 -2.30 18.45 -12.04
CA ALA A 384 -1.00 18.78 -11.46
C ALA A 384 -0.69 17.96 -10.20
N LYS A 385 -1.69 17.78 -9.33
CA LYS A 385 -1.63 16.87 -8.18
C LYS A 385 -1.32 15.43 -8.60
N ALA A 386 -2.03 14.92 -9.61
CA ALA A 386 -1.83 13.55 -10.10
C ALA A 386 -0.43 13.35 -10.73
N LEU A 387 0.02 14.30 -11.54
CA LEU A 387 1.34 14.31 -12.17
C LEU A 387 2.46 14.34 -11.12
N SER A 388 2.34 15.23 -10.13
CA SER A 388 3.29 15.30 -9.03
C SER A 388 3.32 14.01 -8.21
N GLY A 389 2.16 13.48 -7.83
CA GLY A 389 2.04 12.23 -7.09
C GLY A 389 2.63 11.02 -7.84
N TYR A 390 2.54 11.00 -9.17
CA TYR A 390 3.18 9.98 -10.00
C TYR A 390 4.72 10.06 -9.92
N LEU A 391 5.29 11.26 -10.06
CA LEU A 391 6.75 11.46 -9.98
C LEU A 391 7.29 11.16 -8.59
N LEU A 392 6.59 11.60 -7.53
CA LEU A 392 6.94 11.33 -6.14
C LEU A 392 6.99 9.82 -5.85
N ARG A 393 5.95 9.08 -6.24
CA ARG A 393 5.95 7.62 -6.06
C ARG A 393 7.06 6.92 -6.84
N GLY A 394 7.36 7.38 -8.05
CA GLY A 394 8.48 6.86 -8.83
C GLY A 394 9.84 7.12 -8.16
N ILE A 395 10.01 8.25 -7.48
CA ILE A 395 11.20 8.52 -6.66
C ILE A 395 11.22 7.59 -5.44
N ASP A 396 10.11 7.49 -4.71
CA ASP A 396 10.04 6.76 -3.43
C ASP A 396 10.27 5.25 -3.57
N CYS A 397 9.91 4.65 -4.71
CA CYS A 397 10.17 3.24 -4.99
C CYS A 397 11.53 2.98 -5.69
N GLY A 398 12.25 4.04 -6.06
CA GLY A 398 13.54 3.97 -6.75
C GLY A 398 13.46 3.76 -8.28
N ALA A 399 12.28 3.93 -8.88
CA ALA A 399 12.13 3.89 -10.34
C ALA A 399 12.72 5.14 -11.02
N LEU A 400 12.70 6.28 -10.34
CA LEU A 400 13.11 7.60 -10.81
C LEU A 400 14.16 8.20 -9.88
N ASP A 401 15.10 8.94 -10.44
CA ASP A 401 16.09 9.67 -9.64
C ASP A 401 15.60 11.11 -9.39
N THR A 402 15.76 11.62 -8.16
CA THR A 402 15.35 12.99 -7.80
C THR A 402 15.97 14.05 -8.71
N ALA A 403 17.26 13.90 -9.04
CA ALA A 403 17.97 14.83 -9.93
C ALA A 403 17.45 14.78 -11.38
N GLU A 404 17.07 13.61 -11.87
CA GLU A 404 16.49 13.44 -13.21
C GLU A 404 15.12 14.12 -13.29
N VAL A 405 14.26 13.88 -12.30
CA VAL A 405 12.94 14.53 -12.21
C VAL A 405 13.09 16.05 -12.09
N ALA A 406 14.00 16.54 -11.25
CA ALA A 406 14.24 17.98 -11.10
C ALA A 406 14.72 18.64 -12.40
N ARG A 407 15.59 17.96 -13.16
CA ARG A 407 16.05 18.45 -14.46
C ARG A 407 14.92 18.55 -15.49
N LEU A 408 14.02 17.56 -15.52
CA LEU A 408 12.92 17.52 -16.49
C LEU A 408 11.77 18.47 -16.14
N THR A 409 11.49 18.64 -14.84
CA THR A 409 10.37 19.46 -14.37
C THR A 409 10.76 20.92 -14.08
N GLY A 410 12.02 21.17 -13.73
CA GLY A 410 12.46 22.41 -13.10
C GLY A 410 12.05 22.54 -11.63
N LEU A 411 11.53 21.47 -11.00
CA LEU A 411 10.97 21.48 -9.65
C LEU A 411 11.83 20.66 -8.67
N THR A 412 11.88 21.13 -7.42
CA THR A 412 12.48 20.35 -6.32
C THR A 412 11.49 19.31 -5.79
N ARG A 413 11.99 18.35 -5.00
CA ARG A 413 11.13 17.41 -4.27
C ARG A 413 10.07 18.13 -3.42
N ALA A 414 10.44 19.22 -2.75
CA ALA A 414 9.53 20.00 -1.92
C ALA A 414 8.42 20.68 -2.74
N ASP A 415 8.73 21.14 -3.95
CA ASP A 415 7.72 21.68 -4.86
C ASP A 415 6.73 20.60 -5.29
N LEU A 416 7.23 19.40 -5.60
CA LEU A 416 6.39 18.24 -5.92
C LEU A 416 5.45 17.91 -4.75
N ASP A 417 5.98 17.82 -3.52
CA ASP A 417 5.17 17.53 -2.33
C ASP A 417 4.05 18.59 -2.13
N ALA A 418 4.34 19.87 -2.42
CA ALA A 418 3.34 20.94 -2.35
C ALA A 418 2.20 20.78 -3.37
N PHE A 419 2.49 20.27 -4.58
CA PHE A 419 1.45 19.97 -5.57
C PHE A 419 0.67 18.68 -5.25
N ALA A 420 1.31 17.68 -4.67
CA ALA A 420 0.66 16.39 -4.37
C ALA A 420 -0.28 16.46 -3.16
N SER A 421 0.05 17.29 -2.17
CA SER A 421 -0.74 17.49 -0.96
C SER A 421 -1.01 18.98 -0.72
N PRO A 422 -1.81 19.63 -1.57
CA PRO A 422 -2.16 21.03 -1.37
C PRO A 422 -2.93 21.14 -0.05
N ARG A 423 -2.55 22.10 0.80
CA ARG A 423 -3.34 22.44 2.01
C ARG A 423 -4.78 22.64 1.56
N ARG A 424 -5.77 22.06 2.26
CA ARG A 424 -7.19 22.02 1.82
C ARG A 424 -7.78 23.36 1.36
N GLY A 425 -7.28 24.50 1.85
CA GLY A 425 -7.66 25.84 1.36
C GLY A 425 -7.10 26.24 -0.01
N GLY A 426 -6.23 25.44 -0.62
CA GLY A 426 -5.63 25.64 -1.95
C GLY A 426 -6.30 24.85 -3.07
N LEU A 427 -7.20 23.90 -2.76
CA LEU A 427 -7.99 23.19 -3.77
C LEU A 427 -9.10 24.05 -4.36
N THR A 428 -9.55 25.07 -3.63
CA THR A 428 -10.60 26.02 -4.05
C THR A 428 -10.06 27.36 -4.53
N VAL A 429 -8.79 27.65 -4.25
CA VAL A 429 -8.15 28.90 -4.66
C VAL A 429 -7.31 28.58 -5.88
N THR A 430 -7.81 28.92 -7.06
CA THR A 430 -6.93 29.34 -8.15
C THR A 430 -6.03 30.41 -7.54
N ALA A 431 -4.76 30.08 -7.26
CA ALA A 431 -3.80 31.06 -6.81
C ALA A 431 -3.79 32.23 -7.83
N PRO A 432 -3.69 33.48 -7.36
CA PRO A 432 -3.95 34.67 -8.17
C PRO A 432 -3.15 34.78 -9.47
#